data_AF-A0A4C1UZ56-F1
#
_entry.id   AF-A0A4C1UZ56-F1
#
_cell.length_a   1.000
_cell.length_b   1.000
_cell.length_c   1.000
_cell.angle_alpha   90.00
_cell.angle_beta   90.00
_cell.angle_gamma   90.00
#
_symmetry.space_group_name_H-M   'P 1'
#
loop_
_entity.id
_entity.type
_entity.pdbx_description
1 polymer ?
#
loop_
_entity_poly.entity_id
_entity_poly.type
_entity_poly.pdbx_seq_one_letter_code
_entity_poly.pdbx_strand_id
1 'polypeptide(L)'
;MSVAIREIQETYNVVPVKCLAHSLQLVIKARLFKDDKVKEMITKARSIIGHFSHSTSSNKVLKEMQDTHNIANHVLIQDISTRWDSTLQALRRLLEQRVAVQACLPRITCKAELTTEEWIMMEKVVNILRYFEEATKSISKSTATLSDAIPLINSLRKLLENMRGSSPREEENISQN
;
A
#
# COMPACT_ATOMS: atom_id res chain seq x y z
N MET A 1 -20.83 -5.74 15.22
CA MET A 1 -20.85 -4.93 16.46
C MET A 1 -20.61 -5.91 17.59
N SER A 2 -19.65 -5.69 18.50
CA SER A 2 -19.37 -6.67 19.56
C SER A 2 -20.50 -6.66 20.60
N VAL A 3 -20.72 -7.81 21.25
CA VAL A 3 -21.73 -7.98 22.31
C VAL A 3 -21.55 -6.93 23.42
N ALA A 4 -20.29 -6.67 23.81
CA ALA A 4 -19.94 -5.65 24.80
C ALA A 4 -20.37 -4.23 24.42
N ILE A 5 -20.29 -3.83 23.13
CA ILE A 5 -20.75 -2.50 22.70
C ILE A 5 -22.27 -2.40 22.88
N ARG A 6 -23.02 -3.47 22.57
CA ARG A 6 -24.48 -3.49 22.70
C ARG A 6 -24.93 -3.37 24.15
N GLU A 7 -24.27 -4.09 25.05
CA GLU A 7 -24.55 -4.08 26.49
C GLU A 7 -24.27 -2.71 27.13
N ILE A 8 -23.18 -2.04 26.72
CA ILE A 8 -22.85 -0.68 27.17
C ILE A 8 -23.90 0.34 26.67
N GLN A 9 -24.35 0.22 25.43
CA GLN A 9 -25.41 1.09 24.88
C GLN A 9 -26.71 0.94 25.68
N GLU A 10 -27.12 -0.29 25.95
CA GLU A 10 -28.36 -0.61 26.67
C GLU A 10 -28.29 -0.19 28.14
N THR A 11 -27.13 -0.33 28.78
CA THR A 11 -26.95 -0.05 30.22
C THR A 11 -26.73 1.44 30.51
N TYR A 12 -25.99 2.15 29.66
CA TYR A 12 -25.56 3.52 29.93
C TYR A 12 -26.20 4.57 29.01
N ASN A 13 -27.08 4.16 28.09
CA ASN A 13 -27.73 5.04 27.10
C ASN A 13 -26.72 5.90 26.30
N VAL A 14 -25.58 5.31 25.93
CA VAL A 14 -24.52 5.98 25.17
C VAL A 14 -24.58 5.61 23.69
N VAL A 15 -24.19 6.54 22.81
CA VAL A 15 -24.07 6.30 21.37
C VAL A 15 -22.59 6.09 21.00
N PRO A 16 -22.17 4.88 20.60
CA PRO A 16 -20.79 4.60 20.26
C PRO A 16 -20.45 5.23 18.91
N VAL A 17 -19.43 6.06 18.89
CA VAL A 17 -18.89 6.66 17.67
C VAL A 17 -17.78 5.76 17.14
N LYS A 18 -17.87 5.35 15.87
CA LYS A 18 -16.81 4.56 15.23
C LYS A 18 -15.58 5.43 15.01
N CYS A 19 -14.42 4.87 15.33
CA CYS A 19 -13.13 5.50 15.03
C CYS A 19 -12.93 5.63 13.50
N LEU A 20 -12.70 6.84 13.01
CA LEU A 20 -12.48 7.09 11.59
C LEU A 20 -11.18 6.45 11.09
N ALA A 21 -10.08 6.53 11.85
CA ALA A 21 -8.83 5.85 11.50
C ALA A 21 -9.03 4.34 11.30
N HIS A 22 -9.80 3.70 12.21
CA HIS A 22 -10.14 2.30 12.08
C HIS A 22 -11.02 2.04 10.84
N SER A 23 -11.96 2.93 10.56
CA SER A 23 -12.84 2.84 9.37
C SER A 23 -12.03 2.95 8.07
N LEU A 24 -11.06 3.86 7.99
CA LEU A 24 -10.16 4.00 6.84
C LEU A 24 -9.33 2.72 6.61
N GLN A 25 -8.79 2.14 7.68
CA GLN A 25 -8.10 0.85 7.61
C GLN A 25 -9.01 -0.26 7.05
N LEU A 26 -10.27 -0.33 7.50
CA LEU A 26 -11.22 -1.32 7.01
C LEU A 26 -11.50 -1.14 5.51
N VAL A 27 -11.63 0.10 5.03
CA VAL A 27 -11.84 0.39 3.61
C VAL A 27 -10.67 -0.11 2.77
N ILE A 28 -9.42 0.18 3.18
CA ILE A 28 -8.21 -0.30 2.48
C ILE A 28 -8.21 -1.84 2.40
N LYS A 29 -8.42 -2.51 3.53
CA LYS A 29 -8.41 -3.97 3.59
C LYS A 29 -9.55 -4.60 2.79
N ALA A 30 -10.74 -4.02 2.83
CA ALA A 30 -11.94 -4.59 2.22
C ALA A 30 -12.07 -4.28 0.72
N ARG A 31 -11.40 -3.24 0.22
CA ARG A 31 -11.50 -2.81 -1.18
C ARG A 31 -10.16 -2.95 -1.89
N LEU A 32 -9.17 -2.17 -1.49
CA LEU A 32 -7.89 -2.12 -2.22
C LEU A 32 -7.14 -3.45 -2.15
N PHE A 33 -7.00 -4.05 -0.97
CA PHE A 33 -6.26 -5.32 -0.82
C PHE A 33 -7.06 -6.58 -1.17
N LYS A 34 -8.37 -6.41 -1.44
CA LYS A 34 -9.23 -7.49 -1.94
C LYS A 34 -9.39 -7.50 -3.44
N ASP A 35 -8.93 -6.45 -4.14
CA ASP A 35 -8.81 -6.48 -5.59
C ASP A 35 -7.80 -7.56 -6.00
N ASP A 36 -8.19 -8.45 -6.92
CA ASP A 36 -7.41 -9.64 -7.25
C ASP A 36 -6.04 -9.29 -7.83
N LYS A 37 -5.97 -8.26 -8.68
CA LYS A 37 -4.72 -7.84 -9.30
C LYS A 37 -3.77 -7.22 -8.27
N VAL A 38 -4.31 -6.36 -7.40
CA VAL A 38 -3.52 -5.78 -6.30
C VAL A 38 -3.02 -6.86 -5.34
N LYS A 39 -3.88 -7.82 -5.02
CA LYS A 39 -3.56 -8.94 -4.12
C LYS A 39 -2.47 -9.84 -4.71
N GLU A 40 -2.53 -10.15 -6.01
CA GLU A 40 -1.52 -10.92 -6.72
C GLU A 40 -0.16 -10.20 -6.68
N MET A 41 -0.15 -8.91 -7.05
CA MET A 41 1.06 -8.07 -7.02
C MET A 41 1.67 -8.03 -5.61
N ILE A 42 0.87 -7.81 -4.56
CA ILE A 42 1.35 -7.82 -3.17
C ILE A 42 1.92 -9.20 -2.79
N THR A 43 1.33 -10.30 -3.29
CA THR A 43 1.80 -11.65 -3.01
C THR A 43 3.16 -11.91 -3.64
N LYS A 44 3.37 -11.50 -4.90
CA LYS A 44 4.68 -11.58 -5.57
C LYS A 44 5.72 -10.69 -4.87
N ALA A 45 5.35 -9.46 -4.53
CA ALA A 45 6.21 -8.55 -3.77
C ALA A 45 6.67 -9.17 -2.43
N ARG A 46 5.74 -9.79 -1.68
CA ARG A 46 6.06 -10.52 -0.44
C ARG A 46 7.01 -11.70 -0.68
N SER A 47 6.84 -12.43 -1.77
CA SER A 47 7.71 -13.56 -2.11
C SER A 47 9.15 -13.10 -2.40
N ILE A 48 9.30 -12.01 -3.16
CA ILE A 48 10.60 -11.37 -3.42
C ILE A 48 11.23 -10.92 -2.09
N ILE A 49 10.51 -10.12 -1.31
CA ILE A 49 11.00 -9.59 -0.02
C ILE A 49 11.41 -10.74 0.90
N GLY A 50 10.57 -11.78 1.03
CA GLY A 50 10.83 -12.94 1.87
C GLY A 50 12.08 -13.71 1.45
N HIS A 51 12.36 -13.82 0.14
CA HIS A 51 13.59 -14.44 -0.34
C HIS A 51 14.82 -13.71 0.17
N PHE A 52 14.85 -12.38 0.08
CA PHE A 52 15.95 -11.60 0.63
C PHE A 52 15.99 -11.67 2.16
N SER A 53 14.86 -11.66 2.87
CA SER A 53 14.86 -11.78 4.34
C SER A 53 15.51 -13.07 4.85
N HIS A 54 15.51 -14.15 4.07
CA HIS A 54 16.05 -15.46 4.47
C HIS A 54 17.40 -15.82 3.84
N SER A 55 17.91 -15.03 2.88
CA SER A 55 19.10 -15.36 2.10
C SER A 55 20.22 -14.35 2.29
N THR A 56 21.20 -14.68 3.12
CA THR A 56 22.41 -13.85 3.31
C THR A 56 23.19 -13.66 2.01
N SER A 57 23.27 -14.70 1.17
CA SER A 57 23.93 -14.61 -0.14
C SER A 57 23.21 -13.64 -1.07
N SER A 58 21.88 -13.68 -1.14
CA SER A 58 21.11 -12.75 -1.98
C SER A 58 21.20 -11.31 -1.46
N ASN A 59 21.31 -11.08 -0.15
CA ASN A 59 21.56 -9.73 0.38
C ASN A 59 22.94 -9.19 0.00
N LYS A 60 23.97 -10.05 -0.09
CA LYS A 60 25.28 -9.63 -0.58
C LYS A 60 25.20 -9.16 -2.03
N VAL A 61 24.52 -9.93 -2.87
CA VAL A 61 24.26 -9.57 -4.28
C VAL A 61 23.42 -8.29 -4.38
N LEU A 62 22.42 -8.12 -3.51
CA LEU A 62 21.63 -6.89 -3.44
C LEU A 62 22.51 -5.68 -3.13
N LYS A 63 23.38 -5.80 -2.13
CA LYS A 63 24.32 -4.74 -1.78
C LYS A 63 25.27 -4.39 -2.92
N GLU A 64 25.84 -5.41 -3.58
CA GLU A 64 26.68 -5.19 -4.78
C GLU A 64 25.93 -4.41 -5.88
N MET A 65 24.67 -4.75 -6.12
CA MET A 65 23.83 -4.08 -7.12
C MET A 65 23.42 -2.67 -6.69
N GLN A 66 23.15 -2.45 -5.40
CA GLN A 66 22.91 -1.13 -4.84
C GLN A 66 24.14 -0.22 -5.05
N ASP A 67 25.33 -0.71 -4.72
CA ASP A 67 26.59 0.01 -4.90
C ASP A 67 26.85 0.31 -6.39
N THR A 68 26.64 -0.67 -7.27
CA THR A 68 26.86 -0.53 -8.73
C THR A 68 25.93 0.51 -9.36
N HIS A 69 24.68 0.58 -8.90
CA HIS A 69 23.67 1.49 -9.43
C HIS A 69 23.51 2.78 -8.63
N ASN A 70 24.39 3.03 -7.64
CA ASN A 70 24.35 4.19 -6.75
C ASN A 70 22.98 4.38 -6.05
N ILE A 71 22.41 3.28 -5.57
CA ILE A 71 21.16 3.23 -4.81
C ILE A 71 21.51 3.14 -3.32
N ALA A 72 20.72 3.77 -2.46
CA ALA A 72 20.91 3.68 -1.02
C ALA A 72 20.92 2.21 -0.55
N ASN A 73 21.91 1.86 0.26
CA ASN A 73 22.09 0.51 0.82
C ASN A 73 21.05 0.24 1.91
N HIS A 74 19.86 -0.13 1.49
CA HIS A 74 18.74 -0.43 2.37
C HIS A 74 18.29 -1.88 2.20
N VAL A 75 18.11 -2.57 3.32
CA VAL A 75 17.48 -3.90 3.34
C VAL A 75 16.00 -3.79 2.97
N LEU A 76 15.45 -4.84 2.36
CA LEU A 76 14.01 -4.92 2.12
C LEU A 76 13.25 -5.04 3.44
N ILE A 77 12.09 -4.37 3.53
CA ILE A 77 11.26 -4.36 4.73
C ILE A 77 10.22 -5.48 4.62
N GLN A 78 10.17 -6.35 5.63
CA GLN A 78 9.18 -7.42 5.70
C GLN A 78 7.76 -6.86 5.86
N ASP A 79 6.82 -7.39 5.08
CA ASP A 79 5.41 -7.01 5.17
C ASP A 79 4.67 -7.85 6.24
N ILE A 80 4.13 -7.17 7.25
CA ILE A 80 3.25 -7.75 8.26
C ILE A 80 1.81 -7.58 7.79
N SER A 81 1.27 -8.60 7.14
CA SER A 81 -0.03 -8.59 6.44
C SER A 81 -1.24 -8.16 7.28
N THR A 82 -1.14 -8.22 8.60
CA THR A 82 -2.21 -7.80 9.51
C THR A 82 -2.37 -6.29 9.60
N ARG A 83 -1.39 -5.49 9.15
CA ARG A 83 -1.44 -4.02 9.21
C ARG A 83 -1.09 -3.40 7.86
N TRP A 84 -1.97 -2.53 7.38
CA TRP A 84 -1.86 -1.98 6.03
C TRP A 84 -0.69 -1.00 5.86
N ASP A 85 -0.28 -0.36 6.95
CA ASP A 85 0.90 0.51 7.03
C ASP A 85 2.18 -0.28 6.77
N SER A 86 2.28 -1.50 7.30
CA SER A 86 3.42 -2.39 7.04
C SER A 86 3.54 -2.72 5.54
N THR A 87 2.42 -2.99 4.88
CA THR A 87 2.38 -3.23 3.44
C THR A 87 2.82 -2.00 2.68
N LEU A 88 2.35 -0.80 3.05
CA LEU A 88 2.80 0.45 2.43
C LEU A 88 4.33 0.63 2.54
N GLN A 89 4.92 0.41 3.71
CA GLN A 89 6.37 0.56 3.91
C GLN A 89 7.17 -0.48 3.10
N ALA A 90 6.71 -1.74 3.08
CA ALA A 90 7.32 -2.80 2.30
C ALA A 90 7.33 -2.48 0.80
N LEU A 91 6.18 -2.06 0.25
CA LEU A 91 6.06 -1.69 -1.16
C LEU A 91 6.90 -0.45 -1.50
N ARG A 92 6.93 0.58 -0.65
CA ARG A 92 7.79 1.76 -0.86
C ARG A 92 9.26 1.39 -0.92
N ARG A 93 9.74 0.56 0.02
CA ARG A 93 11.12 0.08 0.01
C ARG A 93 11.42 -0.78 -1.21
N LEU A 94 10.48 -1.61 -1.63
CA LEU A 94 10.66 -2.43 -2.82
C LEU A 94 10.74 -1.59 -4.10
N LEU A 95 9.92 -0.54 -4.24
CA LEU A 95 10.01 0.43 -5.34
C LEU A 95 11.34 1.19 -5.34
N GLU A 96 11.76 1.66 -4.17
CA GLU A 96 13.06 2.34 -3.97
C GLU A 96 14.23 1.46 -4.45
N GLN A 97 14.12 0.15 -4.23
CA GLN A 97 15.15 -0.84 -4.54
C GLN A 97 14.91 -1.56 -5.87
N ARG A 98 13.95 -1.11 -6.69
CA ARG A 98 13.50 -1.79 -7.91
C ARG A 98 14.66 -2.15 -8.84
N VAL A 99 15.51 -1.18 -9.18
CA VAL A 99 16.62 -1.38 -10.12
C VAL A 99 17.62 -2.42 -9.58
N ALA A 100 18.02 -2.31 -8.31
CA ALA A 100 18.94 -3.27 -7.70
C ALA A 100 18.32 -4.67 -7.63
N VAL A 101 17.06 -4.78 -7.20
CA VAL A 101 16.33 -6.06 -7.12
C VAL A 101 16.22 -6.73 -8.49
N GLN A 102 15.85 -5.98 -9.54
CA GLN A 102 15.76 -6.52 -10.90
C GLN A 102 17.13 -7.00 -11.41
N ALA A 103 18.22 -6.28 -11.11
CA ALA A 103 19.58 -6.69 -11.45
C ALA A 103 20.06 -7.93 -10.66
N CYS A 104 19.48 -8.20 -9.48
CA CYS A 104 19.77 -9.40 -8.71
C CYS A 104 19.09 -10.65 -9.27
N LEU A 105 17.89 -10.55 -9.84
CA LEU A 105 17.07 -11.72 -10.20
C LEU A 105 17.82 -12.77 -11.05
N PRO A 106 18.64 -12.40 -12.06
CA PRO A 106 19.41 -13.38 -12.84
C PRO A 106 20.52 -14.09 -12.04
N ARG A 107 20.93 -13.53 -10.88
CA ARG A 107 22.05 -14.01 -10.05
C ARG A 107 21.57 -14.79 -8.81
N ILE A 108 20.26 -14.92 -8.58
CA ILE A 108 19.69 -15.56 -7.39
C ILE A 108 18.62 -16.59 -7.77
N THR A 109 18.20 -17.43 -6.82
CA THR A 109 17.21 -18.49 -7.05
C THR A 109 15.77 -18.06 -6.77
N CYS A 110 15.51 -16.75 -6.71
CA CYS A 110 14.16 -16.21 -6.50
C CYS A 110 13.30 -16.49 -7.72
N LYS A 111 12.20 -17.23 -7.54
CA LYS A 111 11.26 -17.58 -8.62
C LYS A 111 10.18 -16.53 -8.84
N ALA A 112 10.03 -15.59 -7.90
CA ALA A 112 9.03 -14.54 -8.00
C ALA A 112 9.61 -13.36 -8.75
N GLU A 113 8.86 -12.90 -9.75
CA GLU A 113 9.17 -11.71 -10.52
C GLU A 113 7.89 -10.91 -10.72
N LEU A 114 8.02 -9.58 -10.73
CA LEU A 114 6.94 -8.65 -10.97
C LEU A 114 7.03 -8.17 -12.42
N THR A 115 5.91 -8.22 -13.15
CA THR A 115 5.86 -7.64 -14.51
C THR A 115 5.93 -6.12 -14.48
N THR A 116 6.18 -5.50 -15.63
CA THR A 116 6.16 -4.03 -15.77
C THR A 116 4.84 -3.43 -15.31
N GLU A 117 3.72 -4.06 -15.65
CA GLU A 117 2.38 -3.63 -15.27
C GLU A 117 2.17 -3.73 -13.75
N GLU A 118 2.72 -4.76 -13.11
CA GLU A 118 2.66 -4.93 -11.66
C GLU A 118 3.51 -3.89 -10.92
N TRP A 119 4.67 -3.52 -11.46
CA TRP A 119 5.45 -2.40 -10.94
C TRP A 119 4.69 -1.07 -11.03
N ILE A 120 4.10 -0.77 -12.18
CA ILE A 120 3.28 0.44 -12.38
C ILE A 120 2.06 0.41 -11.43
N MET A 121 1.45 -0.76 -11.24
CA MET A 121 0.36 -0.94 -10.29
C MET A 121 0.80 -0.69 -8.86
N MET A 122 1.98 -1.17 -8.48
CA MET A 122 2.56 -0.93 -7.16
C MET A 122 2.76 0.57 -6.90
N GLU A 123 3.26 1.33 -7.87
CA GLU A 123 3.38 2.79 -7.79
C GLU A 123 2.01 3.46 -7.54
N LYS A 124 0.98 3.05 -8.30
CA LYS A 124 -0.40 3.55 -8.12
C LYS A 124 -0.95 3.21 -6.72
N VAL A 125 -0.76 1.97 -6.27
CA VAL A 125 -1.20 1.51 -4.94
C VAL A 125 -0.49 2.29 -3.84
N VAL A 126 0.83 2.46 -3.91
CA VAL A 126 1.62 3.23 -2.95
C VAL A 126 1.16 4.69 -2.90
N ASN A 127 0.86 5.29 -4.05
CA ASN A 127 0.35 6.66 -4.14
C ASN A 127 -1.04 6.78 -3.47
N ILE A 128 -1.95 5.84 -3.72
CA ILE A 128 -3.27 5.81 -3.04
C ILE A 128 -3.07 5.69 -1.53
N LEU A 129 -2.30 4.70 -1.09
CA LEU A 129 -2.06 4.42 0.33
C LEU A 129 -1.40 5.59 1.06
N ARG A 130 -0.59 6.42 0.39
CA ARG A 130 -0.03 7.65 0.96
C ARG A 130 -1.12 8.62 1.44
N TYR A 131 -2.19 8.82 0.67
CA TYR A 131 -3.29 9.70 1.10
C TYR A 131 -4.02 9.15 2.31
N PHE A 132 -4.22 7.83 2.38
CA PHE A 132 -4.78 7.19 3.55
C PHE A 132 -3.85 7.28 4.77
N GLU A 133 -2.54 7.25 4.57
CA GLU A 133 -1.53 7.45 5.61
C GLU A 133 -1.59 8.85 6.20
N GLU A 134 -1.63 9.86 5.34
CA GLU A 134 -1.78 11.27 5.75
C GLU A 134 -3.10 11.50 6.48
N ALA A 135 -4.20 10.96 5.96
CA ALA A 135 -5.51 11.11 6.59
C ALA A 135 -5.58 10.41 7.95
N THR A 136 -5.04 9.19 8.05
CA THR A 136 -4.96 8.45 9.32
C THR A 136 -4.10 9.22 10.31
N LYS A 137 -2.92 9.71 9.90
CA LYS A 137 -2.05 10.55 10.75
C LYS A 137 -2.77 11.81 11.22
N SER A 138 -3.56 12.45 10.36
CA SER A 138 -4.30 13.67 10.70
C SER A 138 -5.34 13.43 11.79
N ILE A 139 -6.17 12.38 11.64
CA ILE A 139 -7.24 12.08 12.61
C ILE A 139 -6.73 11.38 13.87
N SER A 140 -5.50 10.86 13.86
CA SER A 140 -4.85 10.25 15.04
C SER A 140 -4.10 11.25 15.93
N LYS A 141 -4.09 12.54 15.60
CA LYS A 141 -3.48 13.58 16.45
C LYS A 141 -4.31 13.79 17.72
N SER A 142 -3.66 14.13 18.83
CA SER A 142 -4.33 14.49 20.08
C SER A 142 -5.22 15.74 19.95
N THR A 143 -4.95 16.59 18.95
CA THR A 143 -5.72 17.79 18.65
C THR A 143 -6.86 17.57 17.66
N ALA A 144 -7.00 16.35 17.11
CA ALA A 144 -8.05 16.04 16.16
C ALA A 144 -9.41 15.95 16.85
N THR A 145 -10.43 16.46 16.17
CA THR A 145 -11.81 16.55 16.66
C THR A 145 -12.76 15.80 15.74
N LEU A 146 -13.98 15.55 16.21
CA LEU A 146 -15.01 14.92 15.39
C LEU A 146 -15.38 15.76 14.15
N SER A 147 -15.30 17.10 14.25
CA SER A 147 -15.57 18.00 13.12
C SER A 147 -14.58 17.84 11.96
N ASP A 148 -13.38 17.31 12.20
CA ASP A 148 -12.39 17.07 11.14
C ASP A 148 -12.76 15.89 10.23
N ALA A 149 -13.68 15.03 10.66
CA ALA A 149 -14.04 13.81 9.93
C ALA A 149 -14.64 14.08 8.55
N ILE A 150 -15.63 14.97 8.46
CA ILE A 150 -16.33 15.27 7.20
C ILE A 150 -15.39 15.94 6.18
N PRO A 151 -14.63 17.00 6.53
CA PRO A 151 -13.65 17.59 5.63
C PRO A 151 -12.62 16.58 5.14
N LEU A 152 -12.13 15.70 6.03
CA LEU A 152 -11.13 14.70 5.69
C LEU A 152 -11.66 13.66 4.68
N ILE A 153 -12.88 13.15 4.90
CA ILE A 153 -13.53 12.20 3.99
C ILE A 153 -13.76 12.86 2.62
N ASN A 154 -14.24 14.09 2.58
CA ASN A 154 -14.47 14.82 1.33
C ASN A 154 -13.16 15.07 0.58
N SER A 155 -12.08 15.40 1.29
CA SER A 155 -10.76 15.61 0.71
C SER A 155 -10.21 14.32 0.11
N LEU A 156 -10.29 13.20 0.84
CA LEU A 156 -9.91 11.89 0.32
C LEU A 156 -10.72 11.50 -0.91
N ARG A 157 -12.03 11.70 -0.90
CA ARG A 157 -12.89 11.40 -2.05
C ARG A 157 -12.46 12.19 -3.29
N LYS A 158 -12.26 13.51 -3.15
CA LYS A 158 -11.82 14.37 -4.25
C LYS A 158 -10.46 13.95 -4.81
N LEU A 159 -9.51 13.58 -3.93
CA LEU A 159 -8.20 13.07 -4.34
C LEU A 159 -8.33 11.76 -5.16
N LEU A 160 -9.16 10.83 -4.71
CA LEU A 160 -9.41 9.57 -5.43
C LEU A 160 -10.09 9.80 -6.78
N GLU A 161 -11.06 10.72 -6.85
CA GLU A 161 -11.75 11.11 -8.09
C GLU A 161 -10.79 11.74 -9.10
N ASN A 162 -9.91 12.64 -8.63
CA ASN A 162 -8.88 13.26 -9.48
C ASN A 162 -7.91 12.23 -10.05
N MET A 163 -7.51 11.22 -9.26
CA MET A 163 -6.66 10.13 -9.74
C MET A 163 -7.34 9.23 -10.78
N ARG A 164 -8.68 9.17 -10.79
CA ARG A 164 -9.44 8.46 -11.82
C ARG A 164 -9.47 9.26 -13.13
N GLY A 165 -9.49 10.59 -13.05
CA GLY A 165 -9.60 11.49 -14.20
C GLY A 165 -8.30 11.73 -14.98
N SER A 166 -7.13 11.36 -14.44
CA SER A 166 -5.82 11.53 -15.07
C SER A 166 -5.32 10.30 -15.86
N SER A 167 -6.17 9.29 -16.08
CA SER A 167 -5.89 8.23 -17.05
C SER A 167 -6.06 8.78 -18.48
N PRO A 168 -5.09 8.60 -19.41
CA PRO A 168 -5.30 8.94 -20.81
C PRO A 168 -6.55 8.21 -21.31
N ARG A 169 -7.50 8.94 -21.88
CA ARG A 169 -8.58 8.34 -22.65
C ARG A 169 -7.92 7.72 -23.85
N GLU A 170 -8.05 6.41 -24.03
CA GLU A 170 -7.75 5.76 -25.29
C GLU A 170 -8.55 6.50 -26.36
N GLU A 171 -7.85 7.17 -27.27
CA GLU A 171 -8.46 7.80 -28.43
C GLU A 171 -9.16 6.70 -29.22
N GLU A 172 -10.48 6.80 -29.28
CA GLU A 172 -11.30 5.99 -30.18
C GLU A 172 -10.78 6.21 -31.60
N ASN A 173 -10.18 5.14 -32.15
CA ASN A 173 -9.95 4.98 -33.57
C ASN A 173 -11.28 5.15 -34.31
N ILE A 174 -11.50 6.33 -34.89
CA ILE A 174 -12.39 6.48 -36.05
C ILE A 174 -11.50 6.83 -37.24
N SER A 175 -10.81 5.80 -37.74
CA SER A 175 -10.50 5.69 -39.16
C SER A 175 -11.34 4.52 -39.67
N GLN A 176 -12.50 4.84 -40.24
CA GLN A 176 -13.16 4.10 -41.33
C GLN A 176 -14.54 4.74 -41.62
N ASN A 177 -14.55 5.69 -42.56
CA ASN A 177 -15.32 5.58 -43.81
C ASN A 177 -14.89 6.67 -44.79
#